data_AF-A0A3N1KYW3-F1
#
_entry.id   AF-A0A3N1KYW3-F1
#
_cell.length_a   1.000
_cell.length_b   1.000
_cell.length_c   1.000
_cell.angle_alpha   90.00
_cell.angle_beta   90.00
_cell.angle_gamma   90.00
#
_symmetry.space_group_name_H-M   'P 1'
#
loop_
_entity.id
_entity.type
_entity.pdbx_description
1 polymer ?
#
loop_
_entity_poly.entity_id
_entity_poly.type
_entity_poly.pdbx_seq_one_letter_code
_entity_poly.pdbx_strand_id
1 'polypeptide(L)'
;MRRLLLAGLLGLVAVPAAAQKPDAVLDALRGRPASLLDLSLARLEGFVNQTGRPLGFVGWAGAQDGRIVVFAYAEEDPATEARCRTIVSELKRAAAVHPDTGEPYRPASAWAGLFSYPGLDQFRVDPGWDETVDAMFEIRATVGTTGDGKGVVCSSPLLGRDVSIRRE
;
A
#
# COMPACT_ATOMS: atom_id res chain seq x y z
N MET A 1 -41.26 20.93 -42.98
CA MET A 1 -40.46 19.95 -43.76
C MET A 1 -38.98 20.23 -43.56
N ARG A 2 -38.14 19.17 -43.63
CA ARG A 2 -36.72 19.01 -43.19
C ARG A 2 -36.56 18.90 -41.66
N ARG A 3 -36.44 17.71 -41.04
CA ARG A 3 -35.39 16.65 -41.08
C ARG A 3 -33.98 17.19 -40.86
N LEU A 4 -33.41 16.91 -39.69
CA LEU A 4 -32.14 16.17 -39.56
C LEU A 4 -31.91 15.74 -38.09
N LEU A 5 -31.82 14.42 -37.94
CA LEU A 5 -31.34 13.70 -36.76
C LEU A 5 -29.84 13.96 -36.55
N LEU A 6 -29.42 14.07 -35.30
CA LEU A 6 -28.08 13.64 -34.86
C LEU A 6 -28.18 13.09 -33.44
N ALA A 7 -28.63 11.84 -33.36
CA ALA A 7 -28.31 10.94 -32.27
C ALA A 7 -26.90 10.38 -32.53
N GLY A 8 -25.98 10.59 -31.59
CA GLY A 8 -24.59 10.18 -31.78
C GLY A 8 -23.70 10.59 -30.62
N LEU A 9 -23.97 10.06 -29.42
CA LEU A 9 -22.99 9.99 -28.35
C LEU A 9 -22.87 8.53 -27.91
N LEU A 10 -22.08 7.82 -28.73
CA LEU A 10 -21.03 6.90 -28.30
C LEU A 10 -21.29 6.17 -26.99
N GLY A 11 -21.88 4.98 -27.13
CA GLY A 11 -21.71 3.94 -26.14
C GLY A 11 -20.22 3.61 -25.98
N LEU A 12 -19.67 3.92 -24.81
CA LEU A 12 -18.51 3.22 -24.27
C LEU A 12 -18.96 1.78 -24.05
N VAL A 13 -18.80 0.94 -25.07
CA VAL A 13 -18.94 -0.50 -24.94
C VAL A 13 -17.82 -0.95 -24.02
N ALA A 14 -18.16 -1.20 -22.75
CA ALA A 14 -17.34 -2.00 -21.87
C ALA A 14 -17.21 -3.38 -22.54
N VAL A 15 -16.11 -3.60 -23.24
CA VAL A 15 -15.79 -4.92 -23.77
C VAL A 15 -15.56 -5.81 -22.55
N PRO A 16 -16.31 -6.91 -22.38
CA PRO A 16 -16.11 -7.80 -21.25
C PRO A 16 -14.67 -8.34 -21.32
N ALA A 17 -13.95 -8.31 -20.20
CA ALA A 17 -12.57 -8.78 -20.09
C ALA A 17 -12.37 -10.27 -20.44
N ALA A 18 -13.44 -10.99 -20.82
CA ALA A 18 -13.46 -12.43 -21.07
C ALA A 18 -13.21 -12.85 -22.53
N ALA A 19 -12.81 -11.95 -23.44
CA ALA A 19 -12.65 -12.27 -24.87
C ALA A 19 -11.32 -11.84 -25.51
N GLN A 20 -10.29 -11.52 -24.71
CA GLN A 20 -8.97 -11.21 -25.29
C GLN A 20 -8.20 -12.50 -25.61
N LYS A 21 -7.71 -12.61 -26.85
CA LYS A 21 -6.80 -13.68 -27.26
C LYS A 21 -5.52 -13.62 -26.41
N PRO A 22 -4.92 -14.76 -26.01
CA PRO A 22 -3.70 -14.77 -25.19
C PRO A 22 -2.59 -13.84 -25.70
N ASP A 23 -2.40 -13.74 -27.03
CA ASP A 23 -1.40 -12.85 -27.63
C ASP A 23 -1.68 -11.37 -27.38
N ALA A 24 -2.95 -10.94 -27.44
CA ALA A 24 -3.34 -9.56 -27.15
C ALA A 24 -3.08 -9.19 -25.68
N VAL A 25 -3.24 -10.16 -24.77
CA VAL A 25 -2.91 -9.99 -23.34
C VAL A 25 -1.40 -9.86 -23.17
N LEU A 26 -0.60 -10.72 -23.82
CA LEU A 26 0.86 -10.66 -23.76
C LEU A 26 1.40 -9.35 -24.33
N ASP A 27 0.85 -8.87 -25.45
CA ASP A 27 1.25 -7.60 -26.05
C ASP A 27 0.86 -6.40 -25.17
N ALA A 28 -0.32 -6.44 -24.55
CA ALA A 28 -0.73 -5.43 -23.58
C ALA A 28 0.18 -5.38 -22.35
N LEU A 29 0.59 -6.55 -21.82
CA LEU A 29 1.53 -6.64 -20.69
C LEU A 29 2.93 -6.16 -21.08
N ARG A 30 3.41 -6.49 -22.29
CA ARG A 30 4.69 -5.99 -22.82
C ARG A 30 4.69 -4.46 -22.98
N GLY A 31 3.55 -3.87 -23.33
CA GLY A 31 3.38 -2.43 -23.44
C GLY A 31 3.38 -1.68 -22.10
N ARG A 32 3.25 -2.41 -20.98
CA ARG A 32 3.18 -1.84 -19.62
C ARG A 32 4.01 -2.69 -18.64
N PRO A 33 5.35 -2.74 -18.82
CA PRO A 33 6.20 -3.54 -17.96
C PRO A 33 6.14 -3.02 -16.52
N ALA A 34 5.96 -3.92 -15.55
CA ALA A 34 6.09 -3.58 -14.14
C ALA A 34 7.54 -3.18 -13.83
N SER A 35 7.70 -2.08 -13.10
CA SER A 35 8.98 -1.65 -12.58
C SER A 35 9.39 -2.50 -11.36
N LEU A 36 10.65 -2.36 -10.93
CA LEU A 36 11.08 -2.96 -9.66
C LEU A 36 10.34 -2.33 -8.48
N LEU A 37 10.04 -1.03 -8.53
CA LEU A 37 9.21 -0.39 -7.51
C LEU A 37 7.85 -1.08 -7.39
N ASP A 38 7.18 -1.37 -8.51
CA ASP A 38 5.89 -2.07 -8.51
C ASP A 38 6.00 -3.46 -7.87
N LEU A 39 7.08 -4.18 -8.17
CA LEU A 39 7.36 -5.49 -7.57
C LEU A 39 7.62 -5.39 -6.06
N SER A 40 8.37 -4.39 -5.59
CA SER A 40 8.59 -4.16 -4.16
C SER A 40 7.29 -3.82 -3.43
N LEU A 41 6.46 -2.96 -4.02
CA LEU A 41 5.15 -2.60 -3.46
C LEU A 41 4.23 -3.81 -3.36
N ALA A 42 4.19 -4.67 -4.39
CA ALA A 42 3.41 -5.90 -4.36
C ALA A 42 3.90 -6.90 -3.29
N ARG A 43 5.22 -7.01 -3.09
CA ARG A 43 5.80 -7.81 -2.01
C ARG A 43 5.43 -7.26 -0.63
N LEU A 44 5.49 -5.94 -0.46
CA LEU A 44 5.11 -5.27 0.77
C LEU A 44 3.61 -5.46 1.06
N GLU A 45 2.74 -5.33 0.07
CA GLU A 45 1.31 -5.65 0.20
C GLU A 45 1.08 -7.10 0.65
N GLY A 46 1.78 -8.06 0.05
CA GLY A 46 1.72 -9.46 0.46
C GLY A 46 2.11 -9.65 1.93
N PHE A 47 3.17 -8.97 2.36
CA PHE A 47 3.64 -8.98 3.75
C PHE A 47 2.61 -8.38 4.71
N VAL A 48 2.09 -7.19 4.39
CA VAL A 48 1.07 -6.48 5.18
C VAL A 48 -0.19 -7.34 5.33
N ASN A 49 -0.67 -7.97 4.26
CA ASN A 49 -1.83 -8.85 4.32
C ASN A 49 -1.56 -10.15 5.11
N GLN A 50 -0.33 -10.67 5.08
CA GLN A 50 0.04 -11.80 5.93
C GLN A 50 -0.03 -11.45 7.42
N THR A 51 0.42 -10.24 7.79
CA THR A 51 0.27 -9.70 9.15
C THR A 51 -1.19 -9.44 9.49
N GLY A 52 -1.96 -8.86 8.57
CA GLY A 52 -3.31 -8.37 8.82
C GLY A 52 -4.38 -9.44 8.94
N ARG A 53 -4.32 -10.52 8.16
CA ARG A 53 -5.32 -11.60 8.16
C ARG A 53 -5.65 -12.16 9.55
N PRO A 54 -4.69 -12.60 10.38
CA PRO A 54 -5.00 -13.09 11.72
C PRO A 54 -5.46 -11.98 12.69
N LEU A 55 -5.18 -10.72 12.34
CA LEU A 55 -5.51 -9.56 13.15
C LEU A 55 -6.82 -8.90 12.74
N GLY A 56 -7.47 -9.31 11.65
CA GLY A 56 -8.74 -8.71 11.18
C GLY A 56 -8.59 -7.42 10.39
N PHE A 57 -7.46 -7.22 9.69
CA PHE A 57 -7.31 -6.12 8.74
C PHE A 57 -6.74 -6.59 7.41
N VAL A 58 -7.04 -5.86 6.34
CA VAL A 58 -6.42 -6.02 5.02
C VAL A 58 -5.61 -4.78 4.71
N GLY A 59 -4.64 -4.87 3.81
CA GLY A 59 -3.85 -3.71 3.45
C GLY A 59 -3.29 -3.75 2.05
N TRP A 60 -2.74 -2.62 1.63
CA TRP A 60 -2.04 -2.46 0.36
C TRP A 60 -0.94 -1.41 0.51
N ALA A 61 0.01 -1.39 -0.41
CA ALA A 61 1.09 -0.43 -0.41
C ALA A 61 1.15 0.33 -1.74
N GLY A 62 1.41 1.63 -1.68
CA GLY A 62 1.52 2.46 -2.87
C GLY A 62 2.50 3.62 -2.70
N ALA A 63 2.99 4.16 -3.82
CA ALA A 63 3.77 5.38 -3.80
C ALA A 63 2.85 6.61 -3.90
N GLN A 64 2.93 7.54 -2.94
CA GLN A 64 2.19 8.80 -2.92
C GLN A 64 3.08 9.94 -2.45
N ASP A 65 3.11 11.05 -3.18
CA ASP A 65 3.83 12.29 -2.79
C ASP A 65 5.29 12.04 -2.34
N GLY A 66 6.00 11.16 -3.06
CA GLY A 66 7.39 10.80 -2.75
C GLY A 66 7.57 9.86 -1.55
N ARG A 67 6.50 9.30 -1.00
CA ARG A 67 6.50 8.32 0.10
C ARG A 67 5.99 6.97 -0.36
N ILE A 68 6.33 5.94 0.40
CA ILE A 68 5.68 4.63 0.31
C ILE A 68 4.65 4.56 1.44
N VAL A 69 3.37 4.57 1.07
CA VAL A 69 2.28 4.56 2.03
C VAL A 69 1.74 3.14 2.14
N VAL A 70 1.74 2.61 3.35
CA VAL A 70 1.13 1.34 3.72
C VAL A 70 -0.23 1.62 4.32
N PHE A 71 -1.28 1.21 3.61
CA PHE A 71 -2.64 1.33 4.06
C PHE A 71 -3.09 0.04 4.73
N ALA A 72 -3.78 0.15 5.85
CA ALA A 72 -4.42 -0.96 6.55
C ALA A 72 -5.85 -0.59 6.93
N TYR A 73 -6.80 -1.48 6.64
CA TYR A 73 -8.23 -1.26 6.84
C TYR A 73 -8.82 -2.39 7.67
N ALA A 74 -9.49 -1.99 8.76
CA ALA A 74 -10.26 -2.86 9.63
C ALA A 74 -11.69 -2.30 9.76
N GLU A 75 -12.46 -2.40 8.66
CA GLU A 75 -13.79 -1.78 8.57
C GLU A 75 -14.82 -2.42 9.52
N GLU A 76 -14.66 -3.71 9.80
CA GLU A 76 -15.55 -4.47 10.70
C GLU A 76 -15.22 -4.26 12.19
N ASP A 77 -14.09 -3.65 12.49
CA ASP A 77 -13.64 -3.42 13.86
C ASP A 77 -14.28 -2.18 14.49
N PRO A 78 -14.42 -2.14 15.83
CA PRO A 78 -14.85 -0.95 16.53
C PRO A 78 -13.91 0.23 16.26
N ALA A 79 -14.46 1.33 15.74
CA ALA A 79 -13.75 2.55 15.40
C ALA A 79 -13.20 3.28 16.64
N THR A 80 -12.08 2.78 17.15
CA THR A 80 -11.42 3.25 18.37
C THR A 80 -9.97 3.58 18.10
N GLU A 81 -9.48 4.62 18.78
CA GLU A 81 -8.08 5.03 18.73
C GLU A 81 -7.15 3.91 19.19
N ALA A 82 -7.56 3.16 20.23
CA ALA A 82 -6.79 2.04 20.76
C ALA A 82 -6.58 0.96 19.68
N ARG A 83 -7.64 0.54 19.00
CA ARG A 83 -7.53 -0.46 17.94
C ARG A 83 -6.67 0.01 16.77
N CYS A 84 -6.87 1.26 16.37
CA CYS A 84 -6.11 1.89 15.30
C CYS A 84 -4.60 1.96 15.62
N ARG A 85 -4.24 2.31 16.87
CA ARG A 85 -2.85 2.26 17.36
C ARG A 85 -2.30 0.83 17.43
N THR A 86 -3.12 -0.15 17.77
CA THR A 86 -2.71 -1.57 17.74
C THR A 86 -2.28 -1.97 16.33
N ILE A 87 -3.07 -1.65 15.29
CA ILE A 87 -2.71 -1.97 13.91
C ILE A 87 -1.37 -1.32 13.52
N VAL A 88 -1.17 -0.04 13.83
CA VAL A 88 0.12 0.64 13.60
C VAL A 88 1.27 -0.07 14.30
N SER A 89 1.08 -0.46 15.57
CA SER A 89 2.10 -1.13 16.36
C SER A 89 2.45 -2.51 15.81
N GLU A 90 1.45 -3.28 15.37
CA GLU A 90 1.67 -4.60 14.78
C GLU A 90 2.37 -4.50 13.42
N LEU A 91 2.05 -3.49 12.61
CA LEU A 91 2.76 -3.23 11.36
C LEU A 91 4.23 -2.83 11.60
N LYS A 92 4.51 -1.99 12.62
CA LYS A 92 5.89 -1.68 13.02
C LYS A 92 6.64 -2.93 13.45
N ARG A 93 6.05 -3.76 14.32
CA ARG A 93 6.67 -5.04 14.74
C ARG A 93 6.95 -5.94 13.55
N ALA A 94 5.98 -6.06 12.63
CA ALA A 94 6.13 -6.87 11.43
C ALA A 94 7.26 -6.33 10.52
N ALA A 95 7.44 -5.02 10.46
CA ALA A 95 8.58 -4.37 9.80
C ALA A 95 9.90 -4.52 10.56
N ALA A 96 9.95 -5.28 11.66
CA ALA A 96 11.09 -5.35 12.57
C ALA A 96 11.50 -3.98 13.15
N VAL A 97 10.51 -3.13 13.44
CA VAL A 97 10.66 -1.84 14.14
C VAL A 97 9.99 -1.92 15.49
N HIS A 98 10.66 -1.44 16.54
CA HIS A 98 10.10 -1.40 17.88
C HIS A 98 8.91 -0.42 17.91
N PRO A 99 7.70 -0.84 18.31
CA PRO A 99 6.51 -0.01 18.20
C PRO A 99 6.56 1.24 19.11
N ASP A 100 7.15 1.11 20.30
CA ASP A 100 7.22 2.21 21.28
C ASP A 100 8.34 3.22 21.03
N THR A 101 9.53 2.76 20.60
CA THR A 101 10.68 3.66 20.33
C THR A 101 10.72 4.11 18.87
N GLY A 102 10.19 3.30 17.96
CA GLY A 102 10.29 3.52 16.51
C GLY A 102 11.66 3.21 15.92
N GLU A 103 12.51 2.49 16.66
CA GLU A 103 13.84 2.10 16.21
C GLU A 103 13.80 0.72 15.52
N PRO A 104 14.53 0.51 14.42
CA PRO A 104 14.64 -0.80 13.79
C PRO A 104 15.46 -1.77 14.67
N TYR A 105 15.08 -3.05 14.69
CA TYR A 105 15.78 -4.09 15.46
C TYR A 105 17.12 -4.54 14.85
N ARG A 106 17.40 -4.08 13.64
CA ARG A 106 18.61 -4.27 12.83
C ARG A 106 18.96 -2.89 12.24
N PRO A 107 20.09 -2.69 11.54
CA PRO A 107 20.41 -1.34 11.01
C PRO A 107 19.30 -0.73 10.14
N ALA A 108 18.37 -1.55 9.62
CA ALA A 108 17.17 -1.10 8.94
C ALA A 108 15.99 -2.05 9.20
N SER A 109 14.79 -1.59 8.81
CA SER A 109 13.56 -2.36 8.86
C SER A 109 13.58 -3.53 7.88
N ALA A 110 12.75 -4.54 8.14
CA ALA A 110 12.50 -5.63 7.21
C ALA A 110 11.86 -5.15 5.89
N TRP A 111 11.20 -3.99 5.90
CA TRP A 111 10.54 -3.43 4.71
C TRP A 111 11.53 -2.82 3.74
N ALA A 112 12.58 -2.13 4.20
CA ALA A 112 13.64 -1.62 3.33
C ALA A 112 14.27 -2.74 2.48
N GLY A 113 14.48 -3.92 3.07
CA GLY A 113 15.01 -5.08 2.38
C GLY A 113 14.16 -5.57 1.19
N LEU A 114 12.87 -5.23 1.12
CA LEU A 114 11.99 -5.57 -0.01
C LEU A 114 12.31 -4.75 -1.28
N PHE A 115 13.04 -3.65 -1.12
CA PHE A 115 13.44 -2.73 -2.19
C PHE A 115 14.86 -3.00 -2.69
N SER A 116 15.58 -3.95 -2.07
CA SER A 116 16.88 -4.42 -2.54
C SER A 116 16.75 -5.75 -3.28
N TYR A 117 17.45 -5.89 -4.41
CA TYR A 117 17.45 -7.08 -5.24
C TYR A 117 18.86 -7.72 -5.29
N PRO A 118 19.29 -8.40 -4.22
CA PRO A 118 20.69 -8.87 -4.09
C PRO A 118 21.11 -9.90 -5.14
N GLY A 119 20.16 -10.57 -5.81
CA GLY A 119 20.45 -11.46 -6.94
C GLY A 119 20.62 -10.75 -8.29
N LEU A 120 20.47 -9.43 -8.34
CA LEU A 120 20.61 -8.59 -9.52
C LEU A 120 21.55 -7.43 -9.18
N ASP A 121 22.85 -7.56 -9.45
CA ASP A 121 23.88 -6.62 -8.97
C ASP A 121 23.56 -5.15 -9.24
N GLN A 122 23.01 -4.81 -10.43
CA GLN A 122 22.65 -3.43 -10.78
C GLN A 122 21.43 -2.86 -10.02
N PHE A 123 20.69 -3.70 -9.30
CA PHE A 123 19.48 -3.35 -8.55
C PHE A 123 19.60 -3.69 -7.05
N ARG A 124 20.80 -4.03 -6.60
CA ARG A 124 21.10 -4.11 -5.17
C ARG A 124 21.14 -2.69 -4.62
N VAL A 125 20.23 -2.38 -3.68
CA VAL A 125 20.31 -1.14 -2.92
C VAL A 125 21.55 -1.23 -2.03
N ASP A 126 22.36 -0.17 -2.04
CA ASP A 126 23.49 -0.04 -1.13
C ASP A 126 22.94 0.01 0.30
N PRO A 127 23.38 -0.87 1.21
CA PRO A 127 22.89 -0.92 2.59
C PRO A 127 22.94 0.43 3.33
N GLY A 128 23.83 1.35 2.93
CA GLY A 128 23.86 2.72 3.47
C GLY A 128 22.62 3.58 3.15
N TRP A 129 21.75 3.11 2.25
CA TRP A 129 20.49 3.76 1.88
C TRP A 129 19.28 3.13 2.56
N ASP A 130 19.43 2.03 3.28
CA ASP A 130 18.30 1.34 3.90
C ASP A 130 17.55 2.26 4.89
N GLU A 131 18.27 3.08 5.66
CA GLU A 131 17.69 4.12 6.52
C GLU A 131 16.92 5.19 5.72
N THR A 132 17.40 5.53 4.51
CA THR A 132 16.73 6.49 3.63
C THR A 132 15.44 5.90 3.06
N VAL A 133 15.46 4.62 2.68
CA VAL A 133 14.24 3.90 2.27
C VAL A 133 13.26 3.82 3.44
N ASP A 134 13.74 3.54 4.65
CA ASP A 134 12.90 3.47 5.84
C ASP A 134 12.18 4.78 6.15
N ALA A 135 12.88 5.92 5.96
CA ALA A 135 12.31 7.24 6.15
C ALA A 135 11.19 7.59 5.14
N MET A 136 11.07 6.85 4.03
CA MET A 136 10.02 7.05 3.04
C MET A 136 8.69 6.39 3.44
N PHE A 137 8.67 5.49 4.42
CA PHE A 137 7.45 4.76 4.77
C PHE A 137 6.52 5.55 5.69
N GLU A 138 5.25 5.53 5.34
CA GLU A 138 4.15 6.01 6.17
C GLU A 138 3.10 4.90 6.32
N ILE A 139 2.68 4.64 7.55
CA ILE A 139 1.58 3.73 7.87
C ILE A 139 0.30 4.56 8.03
N ARG A 140 -0.75 4.18 7.30
CA ARG A 140 -2.11 4.71 7.46
C ARG A 140 -3.06 3.56 7.83
N ALA A 141 -3.47 3.52 9.09
CA ALA A 141 -4.42 2.54 9.57
C ALA A 141 -5.80 3.18 9.72
N THR A 142 -6.83 2.55 9.16
CA THR A 142 -8.22 2.97 9.22
C THR A 142 -9.05 1.90 9.91
N VAL A 143 -9.83 2.28 10.91
CA VAL A 143 -10.72 1.39 11.67
C VAL A 143 -12.15 1.91 11.62
N GLY A 144 -13.09 1.01 11.34
CA GLY A 144 -14.47 1.34 11.03
C GLY A 144 -14.66 1.86 9.60
N THR A 145 -15.90 2.24 9.28
CA THR A 145 -16.25 2.81 7.97
C THR A 145 -15.91 4.31 7.93
N THR A 146 -15.23 4.75 6.87
CA THR A 146 -14.92 6.17 6.64
C THR A 146 -16.02 6.86 5.83
N GLY A 147 -16.24 8.16 6.06
CA GLY A 147 -17.20 8.97 5.30
C GLY A 147 -18.56 9.16 5.98
N ASP A 148 -18.76 8.57 7.16
CA ASP A 148 -19.93 8.79 8.02
C ASP A 148 -19.60 9.52 9.34
N GLY A 149 -18.36 9.99 9.51
CA GLY A 149 -17.89 10.67 10.72
C GLY A 149 -17.48 9.73 11.87
N LYS A 150 -17.56 8.42 11.69
CA LYS A 150 -17.32 7.43 12.76
C LYS A 150 -16.01 6.67 12.61
N GLY A 151 -15.35 6.69 11.47
CA GLY A 151 -14.07 6.06 11.24
C GLY A 151 -12.95 6.73 12.05
N VAL A 152 -11.92 5.96 12.39
CA VAL A 152 -10.69 6.47 13.01
C VAL A 152 -9.51 6.14 12.10
N VAL A 153 -8.75 7.17 11.74
CA VAL A 153 -7.55 7.06 10.93
C VAL A 153 -6.33 7.43 11.77
N CYS A 154 -5.36 6.52 11.84
CA CYS A 154 -4.05 6.75 12.40
C CYS A 154 -3.04 6.87 11.28
N SER A 155 -2.18 7.88 11.35
CA SER A 155 -1.02 8.03 10.47
C SER A 155 0.25 8.07 11.30
N SER A 156 1.26 7.33 10.86
CA SER A 156 2.54 7.20 11.56
C SER A 156 3.64 7.07 10.52
N PRO A 157 4.79 7.75 10.66
CA PRO A 157 6.00 7.28 10.01
C PRO A 157 6.33 5.86 10.47
N LEU A 158 7.04 5.09 9.64
CA LEU A 158 7.52 3.77 10.07
C LEU A 158 8.52 3.92 11.23
N LEU A 159 9.52 4.77 11.04
CA LEU A 159 10.50 5.12 12.05
C LEU A 159 9.99 6.21 13.00
N GLY A 160 10.42 6.15 14.26
CA GLY A 160 9.96 7.07 15.31
C GLY A 160 8.62 6.66 15.94
N ARG A 161 8.20 7.39 16.97
CA ARG A 161 7.05 7.02 17.84
C ARG A 161 5.74 7.74 17.51
N ASP A 162 5.79 8.70 16.61
CA ASP A 162 4.67 9.62 16.40
C ASP A 162 3.50 8.95 15.73
N VAL A 163 2.29 9.16 16.26
CA VAL A 163 1.05 8.69 15.66
C VAL A 163 0.02 9.81 15.75
N SER A 164 -0.33 10.38 14.60
CA SER A 164 -1.42 11.33 14.46
C SER A 164 -2.74 10.59 14.29
N ILE A 165 -3.81 11.09 14.92
CA ILE A 165 -5.14 10.48 14.86
C ILE A 165 -6.14 11.51 14.33
N ARG A 166 -7.02 11.07 13.44
CA ARG A 166 -8.14 11.84 12.91
C ARG A 166 -9.41 10.99 12.87
N ARG A 167 -10.56 11.60 13.12
CA ARG A 167 -11.89 10.99 12.91
C ARG A 167 -12.41 11.37 11.52
N GLU A 168 -13.06 10.42 10.84
CA GLU A 168 -13.59 10.55 9.47
C GLU A 168 -15.00 9.99 9.32
#